data_AF-A0A7J4EJF3-F1
#
_entry.id   AF-A0A7J4EJF3-F1
#
_cell.length_a   1.000
_cell.length_b   1.000
_cell.length_c   1.000
_cell.angle_alpha   90.00
_cell.angle_beta   90.00
_cell.angle_gamma   90.00
#
_symmetry.space_group_name_H-M   'P 1'
#
loop_
_entity.id
_entity.type
_entity.pdbx_description
1 polymer ?
#
loop_
_entity_poly.entity_id
_entity_poly.type
_entity_poly.pdbx_seq_one_letter_code
_entity_poly.pdbx_strand_id
1 'polypeptide(L)' 'MDKEFDMKLKLIILLIIGMLISAFALNASAAITKKGVVQLTTNTEIDSNPTWSPDGSKIAFSSKRAGNFDIWVMDSDGS' A
#
# COMPACT_ATOMS: atom_id res chain seq x y z
N MET A 1 -40.46 16.31 -29.64
CA MET A 1 -39.80 15.68 -28.49
C MET A 1 -40.29 16.41 -27.26
N ASP A 2 -40.97 15.68 -26.37
CA ASP A 2 -41.66 16.21 -25.20
C ASP A 2 -40.64 16.65 -24.13
N LYS A 3 -40.81 17.87 -23.61
CA LYS A 3 -39.92 18.41 -22.56
C LYS A 3 -39.93 17.57 -21.28
N GLU A 4 -40.98 16.78 -21.09
CA GLU A 4 -41.13 15.85 -19.99
C GLU A 4 -40.16 14.66 -20.10
N PHE A 5 -40.06 14.03 -21.28
CA PHE A 5 -39.06 12.99 -21.54
C PHE A 5 -37.63 13.52 -21.43
N ASP A 6 -37.34 14.73 -21.95
CA ASP A 6 -36.01 15.35 -21.82
C ASP A 6 -35.62 15.57 -20.34
N MET A 7 -36.56 16.02 -19.50
CA MET A 7 -36.32 16.24 -18.08
C MET A 7 -36.15 14.93 -17.31
N LYS A 8 -36.98 13.92 -17.60
CA LYS A 8 -36.90 12.59 -16.97
C LYS A 8 -35.61 11.86 -17.37
N LEU A 9 -35.18 11.96 -18.62
CA LEU A 9 -33.96 11.34 -19.11
C LEU A 9 -32.71 11.95 -18.48
N LYS A 10 -32.67 13.29 -18.36
CA LYS A 10 -31.58 13.99 -17.66
C LYS A 10 -31.49 13.59 -16.19
N LEU A 11 -32.62 13.41 -15.52
CA LEU A 11 -32.64 12.99 -14.12
C LEU A 11 -32.12 11.56 -13.94
N ILE A 12 -32.48 10.63 -14.83
CA ILE A 12 -31.98 9.24 -14.81
C ILE A 12 -30.47 9.20 -15.05
N ILE A 13 -29.97 9.98 -16.00
CA ILE A 13 -28.54 10.06 -16.31
C ILE A 13 -27.76 10.63 -15.12
N LEU A 14 -28.26 11.68 -14.45
CA LEU A 14 -27.62 12.25 -13.26
C LEU A 14 -27.56 11.25 -12.09
N LEU A 15 -28.61 10.46 -11.88
CA LEU A 15 -28.64 9.43 -10.84
C LEU A 15 -27.65 8.29 -11.12
N ILE A 16 -27.54 7.86 -12.39
CA ILE A 16 -26.58 6.83 -12.81
C ILE A 16 -25.14 7.32 -12.70
N ILE A 17 -24.86 8.56 -13.12
CA ILE A 17 -23.53 9.15 -13.00
C ILE A 17 -23.12 9.25 -11.53
N GLY A 18 -24.02 9.70 -10.65
CA GLY A 18 -23.75 9.77 -9.21
C GLY A 18 -23.43 8.40 -8.58
N MET A 19 -24.16 7.35 -8.96
CA MET A 19 -23.90 5.97 -8.51
C MET A 19 -22.60 5.37 -9.06
N LEU A 20 -22.24 5.68 -10.31
CA LEU A 20 -21.00 5.19 -10.90
C LEU A 20 -19.76 5.86 -10.30
N ILE A 21 -19.84 7.16 -9.99
CA ILE A 21 -18.74 7.91 -9.36
C ILE A 21 -18.45 7.37 -7.95
N SER A 22 -19.49 7.08 -7.15
CA SER A 22 -19.30 6.55 -5.79
C SER A 22 -18.70 5.14 -5.77
N ALA A 23 -19.10 4.28 -6.71
CA ALA A 23 -18.52 2.94 -6.87
C ALA A 23 -17.04 2.97 -7.30
N PHE A 24 -16.63 3.94 -8.13
CA PHE A 24 -15.23 4.09 -8.54
C PHE A 24 -14.35 4.66 -7.42
N ALA A 25 -14.86 5.62 -6.64
CA ALA A 25 -14.13 6.22 -5.52
C ALA A 25 -13.77 5.20 -4.41
N LEU A 26 -14.60 4.16 -4.22
CA LEU A 26 -14.35 3.11 -3.23
C LEU A 26 -13.08 2.29 -3.54
N ASN A 27 -12.70 2.18 -4.82
CA ASN A 27 -11.54 1.39 -5.24
C ASN A 27 -10.22 2.17 -5.21
N ALA A 28 -10.26 3.50 -5.13
CA ALA A 28 -9.05 4.34 -5.08
C ALA A 28 -8.46 4.47 -3.66
N SER A 29 -9.32 4.46 -2.64
CA SER A 29 -8.88 4.58 -1.24
C SER A 29 -8.18 3.33 -0.71
N ALA A 30 -8.39 2.16 -1.33
CA ALA A 30 -7.74 0.90 -0.95
C ALA A 30 -6.25 0.84 -1.37
N ALA A 31 -5.82 1.69 -2.32
CA ALA A 31 -4.46 1.68 -2.87
C ALA A 31 -3.50 2.68 -2.21
N ILE A 32 -3.98 3.54 -1.31
CA ILE A 32 -3.17 4.54 -0.60
C ILE A 32 -3.05 4.19 0.89
N THR A 33 -2.98 2.89 1.22
CA THR A 33 -2.55 2.50 2.57
C THR A 33 -1.06 2.81 2.68
N LYS A 34 -0.74 3.94 3.30
CA LYS A 34 0.61 4.23 3.80
C LYS A 34 0.97 3.10 4.76
N LYS A 35 1.70 2.10 4.27
CA LYS A 35 2.21 0.98 5.08
C LYS A 35 2.96 1.62 6.26
N GLY A 36 2.47 1.41 7.47
CA GLY A 36 3.05 2.01 8.68
C GLY A 36 4.48 1.53 8.94
N VAL A 37 5.07 1.93 10.06
CA VAL A 37 6.31 1.31 10.53
C VAL A 37 6.01 -0.15 10.87
N VAL A 38 6.72 -1.08 10.23
CA VAL A 38 6.58 -2.53 10.44
C VAL A 38 7.89 -3.07 11.00
N GLN A 39 7.79 -3.89 12.05
CA GLN A 39 8.93 -4.64 12.59
C GLN A 39 9.19 -5.87 11.71
N LEU A 40 10.41 -6.00 11.18
CA LEU A 40 10.81 -7.10 10.30
C LEU A 40 11.66 -8.16 10.99
N THR A 41 12.28 -7.84 12.12
CA THR A 41 13.11 -8.79 12.89
C THR A 41 12.51 -9.06 14.26
N THR A 42 12.55 -10.32 14.70
CA THR A 42 11.91 -10.78 15.95
C THR A 42 12.88 -11.54 16.88
N ASN A 43 14.17 -11.52 16.56
CA ASN A 43 15.19 -12.13 17.42
C ASN A 43 15.50 -11.23 18.62
N THR A 44 16.12 -11.78 19.67
CA THR A 44 16.46 -11.05 20.90
C THR A 44 17.78 -10.28 20.81
N GLU A 45 18.53 -10.47 19.73
CA GLU A 45 19.85 -9.86 19.54
C GLU A 45 19.73 -8.49 18.85
N ILE A 46 20.85 -7.77 18.80
CA ILE A 46 20.91 -6.43 18.21
C ILE A 46 20.95 -6.55 16.69
N ASP A 47 19.99 -5.89 16.02
CA ASP A 47 19.99 -5.59 14.59
C ASP A 47 20.12 -4.07 14.39
N SER A 48 21.09 -3.62 13.58
CA SER A 48 21.36 -2.19 13.39
C SER A 48 21.87 -1.85 11.98
N ASN A 49 21.93 -0.54 11.69
CA ASN A 49 22.53 0.02 10.47
C ASN A 49 21.95 -0.55 9.14
N PRO A 50 20.62 -0.56 8.95
CA PRO A 50 20.03 -1.09 7.73
C PRO A 50 20.31 -0.18 6.52
N THR A 51 20.43 -0.79 5.34
CA THR A 51 20.42 -0.12 4.05
C THR A 51 19.57 -0.90 3.05
N TRP A 52 18.86 -0.18 2.18
CA TRP A 52 18.00 -0.76 1.15
C TRP A 52 18.78 -1.01 -0.13
N SER A 53 18.46 -2.09 -0.84
CA SER A 53 18.88 -2.25 -2.22
C SER A 53 18.23 -1.17 -3.10
N PRO A 54 18.86 -0.74 -4.21
CA PRO A 54 18.32 0.31 -5.08
C PRO A 54 16.95 0.01 -5.69
N ASP A 55 16.65 -1.28 -5.90
CA ASP A 55 15.36 -1.77 -6.39
C ASP A 55 14.31 -1.97 -5.27
N GLY A 56 14.70 -1.74 -4.01
CA GLY A 56 13.84 -1.89 -2.84
C GLY A 56 13.48 -3.35 -2.49
N SER A 57 14.08 -4.35 -3.14
CA SER A 57 13.73 -5.76 -2.92
C SER A 57 14.37 -6.35 -1.66
N LYS A 58 15.48 -5.79 -1.20
CA LYS A 58 16.30 -6.35 -0.11
C LYS A 58 16.77 -5.30 0.88
N ILE A 59 17.06 -5.76 2.09
CA ILE A 59 17.64 -4.97 3.17
C ILE A 59 18.90 -5.67 3.66
N ALA A 60 20.03 -4.96 3.63
CA ALA A 60 21.27 -5.39 4.28
C ALA A 60 21.42 -4.68 5.64
N PHE A 61 21.81 -5.39 6.69
CA PHE A 61 21.92 -4.85 8.05
C PHE A 61 22.94 -5.64 8.89
N SER A 62 23.41 -5.03 9.98
CA SER A 62 24.32 -5.68 10.94
C SER A 62 23.52 -6.43 12.00
N SER A 63 23.88 -7.68 12.31
CA SER A 63 23.21 -8.48 13.36
C SER A 63 24.18 -9.22 14.27
N LYS A 64 23.86 -9.32 15.57
CA LYS A 64 24.59 -10.13 16.55
C LYS A 64 24.10 -11.57 16.71
N ARG A 65 23.13 -12.01 15.92
CA ARG A 65 22.46 -13.32 16.09
C ARG A 65 23.37 -14.55 16.03
N ALA A 66 24.58 -14.43 15.49
CA ALA A 66 25.58 -15.50 15.44
C ALA A 66 26.70 -15.36 16.50
N GLY A 67 26.52 -14.50 17.51
CA GLY A 67 27.50 -14.26 18.57
C GLY A 67 28.50 -13.13 18.29
N ASN A 68 28.57 -12.64 17.04
CA ASN A 68 29.32 -11.45 16.62
C ASN A 68 28.48 -10.61 15.66
N PHE A 69 28.89 -9.36 15.42
CA PHE A 69 28.27 -8.54 14.38
C PHE A 69 28.67 -9.03 12.99
N ASP A 70 27.71 -9.59 12.27
CA ASP A 70 27.82 -10.00 10.88
C ASP A 70 26.84 -9.22 9.99
N ILE A 71 27.07 -9.26 8.67
CA ILE A 71 26.15 -8.68 7.69
C ILE A 71 25.11 -9.72 7.29
N TRP A 72 23.85 -9.34 7.44
CA TRP A 72 22.69 -10.14 7.09
C TRP A 72 21.89 -9.45 5.99
N VAL A 73 21.23 -10.25 5.15
CA VAL A 73 20.35 -9.77 4.09
C VAL A 73 19.02 -10.49 4.22
N MET A 74 17.92 -9.74 4.09
CA MET A 74 16.56 -10.27 4.04
C MET A 74 15.79 -9.59 2.92
N ASP A 75 14.66 -10.18 2.53
CA ASP A 75 13.75 -9.52 1.61
C ASP A 75 13.04 -8.33 2.30
N SER A 76 12.54 -7.39 1.50
CA SER A 76 11.87 -6.17 1.97
C SER A 76 10.68 -6.39 2.92
N ASP A 77 10.16 -7.61 2.96
CA ASP A 77 9.05 -8.05 3.80
C ASP A 77 9.50 -8.82 5.05
N GLY A 78 10.80 -9.04 5.23
CA GLY A 78 11.40 -9.70 6.39
C GLY A 78 11.63 -11.20 6.25
N SER A 79 11.46 -11.78 5.05
CA SER A 79 11.76 -13.20 4.77
C SER A 79 13.23 -13.50 4.44
#